data_AF-A0A842SWV8-F1
#
_entry.id   AF-A0A842SWV8-F1
#
_cell.length_a   1.000
_cell.length_b   1.000
_cell.length_c   1.000
_cell.angle_alpha   90.00
_cell.angle_beta   90.00
_cell.angle_gamma   90.00
#
_symmetry.space_group_name_H-M   'P 1'
#
loop_
_entity.id
_entity.type
_entity.pdbx_description
1 polymer ?
#
loop_
_entity_poly.entity_id
_entity_poly.type
_entity_poly.pdbx_seq_one_letter_code
_entity_poly.pdbx_strand_id
1 'polypeptide(L)'
;MKIVIFAPHPDDELFGCGGSLLKWMNAGNDIHLIYLTDNRALIEWGIKENQLIEECAQQYKDLTKDEIAEIALEEAKKVSKSIGLPATNVHLFEIHDQDLENNIELAVDLSKEFAKGAHRFVIPSDNNNHNDHQAAHTIAKRTAMELQLKNTEFYVYALYNVLKAPRDHQIKIKMAEYRDQLYELMKGYKTQLCLKDTRMGWETFKRRRFERFGVFNYNEMNKFENF
;
A
#
# COMPACT_ATOMS: atom_id res chain seq x y z
N MET A 1 -10.61 -15.67 -6.18
CA MET A 1 -11.35 -14.40 -6.01
C MET A 1 -10.58 -13.28 -6.68
N LYS A 2 -11.24 -12.16 -6.97
CA LYS A 2 -10.55 -10.92 -7.40
C LYS A 2 -10.28 -10.03 -6.18
N ILE A 3 -9.02 -9.67 -5.95
CA ILE A 3 -8.55 -8.87 -4.83
C ILE A 3 -7.87 -7.62 -5.38
N VAL A 4 -8.23 -6.45 -4.87
CA VAL A 4 -7.59 -5.18 -5.24
C VAL A 4 -6.89 -4.60 -4.02
N ILE A 5 -5.61 -4.33 -4.16
CA ILE A 5 -4.76 -3.77 -3.11
C ILE A 5 -4.48 -2.32 -3.47
N PHE A 6 -4.83 -1.41 -2.57
CA PHE A 6 -4.53 0.00 -2.67
C PHE A 6 -3.31 0.29 -1.80
N ALA A 7 -2.18 0.58 -2.45
CA ALA A 7 -0.95 1.05 -1.83
C ALA A 7 -0.85 2.56 -2.10
N PRO A 8 -1.01 3.42 -1.08
CA PRO A 8 -0.78 4.86 -1.22
C PRO A 8 0.55 5.14 -1.88
N HIS A 9 1.62 4.55 -1.34
CA HIS A 9 2.99 4.72 -1.78
C HIS A 9 3.62 3.37 -2.22
N PRO A 10 4.56 3.38 -3.18
CA PRO A 10 5.44 2.24 -3.39
C PRO A 10 6.16 1.76 -2.12
N ASP A 11 5.85 0.52 -1.70
CA ASP A 11 6.29 -0.25 -0.51
C ASP A 11 5.17 -0.58 0.50
N ASP A 12 4.10 0.22 0.52
CA ASP A 12 2.99 0.07 1.45
C ASP A 12 2.28 -1.28 1.35
N GLU A 13 2.28 -1.90 0.17
CA GLU A 13 1.71 -3.23 0.00
C GLU A 13 2.49 -4.28 0.80
N LEU A 14 3.83 -4.17 0.85
CA LEU A 14 4.68 -5.11 1.59
C LEU A 14 4.56 -4.88 3.09
N PHE A 15 4.55 -3.63 3.54
CA PHE A 15 4.36 -3.30 4.95
C PHE A 15 2.93 -3.59 5.42
N GLY A 16 1.93 -3.24 4.63
CA GLY A 16 0.52 -3.38 4.98
C GLY A 16 0.07 -4.83 4.96
N CYS A 17 0.32 -5.52 3.84
CA CYS A 17 -0.31 -6.82 3.57
C CYS A 17 0.56 -7.84 2.83
N GLY A 18 1.88 -7.64 2.72
CA GLY A 18 2.72 -8.41 1.81
C GLY A 18 2.66 -9.93 2.03
N GLY A 19 2.59 -10.38 3.28
CA GLY A 19 2.45 -11.80 3.60
C GLY A 19 1.10 -12.36 3.19
N SER A 20 0.02 -11.59 3.38
CA SER A 20 -1.31 -11.94 2.90
C SER A 20 -1.40 -11.91 1.38
N LEU A 21 -0.76 -10.94 0.72
CA LEU A 21 -0.61 -10.86 -0.73
C LEU A 21 -0.02 -12.16 -1.27
N LEU A 22 1.16 -12.57 -0.79
CA LEU A 22 1.82 -13.80 -1.19
C LEU A 22 0.95 -15.04 -0.92
N LYS A 23 0.30 -15.07 0.24
CA LYS A 23 -0.64 -16.14 0.59
C LYS A 23 -1.83 -16.22 -0.37
N TRP A 24 -2.41 -15.09 -0.75
CA TRP A 24 -3.53 -15.05 -1.68
C TRP A 24 -3.12 -15.40 -3.11
N MET A 25 -1.91 -15.00 -3.53
CA MET A 25 -1.34 -15.43 -4.81
C MET A 25 -1.17 -16.94 -4.87
N ASN A 26 -0.58 -17.55 -3.83
CA ASN A 26 -0.40 -18.99 -3.74
C ASN A 26 -1.72 -19.77 -3.73
N ALA A 27 -2.80 -19.14 -3.29
CA ALA A 27 -4.16 -19.68 -3.35
C ALA A 27 -4.85 -19.48 -4.72
N GLY A 28 -4.15 -18.95 -5.73
CA GLY A 28 -4.68 -18.75 -7.08
C GLY A 28 -5.68 -17.60 -7.20
N ASN A 29 -5.59 -16.58 -6.33
CA ASN A 29 -6.44 -15.40 -6.46
C ASN A 29 -5.90 -14.46 -7.55
N ASP A 30 -6.83 -13.80 -8.23
CA ASP A 30 -6.55 -12.71 -9.16
C ASP A 30 -6.33 -11.44 -8.36
N ILE A 31 -5.08 -10.99 -8.26
CA ILE A 31 -4.69 -9.83 -7.46
C ILE A 31 -4.34 -8.69 -8.39
N HIS A 32 -4.96 -7.54 -8.20
CA HIS A 32 -4.55 -6.27 -8.78
C HIS A 32 -3.94 -5.39 -7.69
N LEU A 33 -2.79 -4.81 -7.98
CA LEU A 33 -2.08 -3.89 -7.11
C LEU A 33 -2.08 -2.50 -7.74
N ILE A 34 -2.59 -1.53 -6.99
CA ILE A 34 -2.66 -0.12 -7.40
C ILE A 34 -1.70 0.67 -6.51
N TYR A 35 -0.67 1.24 -7.11
CA TYR A 35 0.15 2.29 -6.50
C TYR A 35 -0.47 3.63 -6.87
N LEU A 36 -0.95 4.35 -5.85
CA LEU A 36 -1.69 5.60 -6.07
C LEU A 36 -0.74 6.76 -6.37
N THR A 37 0.33 6.90 -5.59
CA THR A 37 1.30 7.98 -5.76
C THR A 37 2.65 7.51 -6.28
N ASP A 38 3.48 8.46 -6.68
CA ASP A 38 4.78 8.24 -7.30
C ASP A 38 5.98 8.37 -6.36
N ASN A 39 5.77 8.62 -5.07
CA ASN A 39 6.83 8.82 -4.06
C ASN A 39 7.83 9.95 -4.37
N ARG A 40 7.46 10.91 -5.22
CA ARG A 40 8.36 11.98 -5.66
C ARG A 40 8.93 12.85 -4.54
N ALA A 41 8.23 12.96 -3.41
CA ALA A 41 8.62 13.84 -2.31
C ALA A 41 9.49 13.13 -1.26
N LEU A 42 9.71 11.82 -1.39
CA LEU A 42 10.37 10.97 -0.42
C LEU A 42 11.71 11.52 0.09
N ILE A 43 12.62 11.84 -0.82
CA ILE A 43 13.99 12.27 -0.48
C ILE A 43 13.96 13.66 0.14
N GLU A 44 13.21 14.60 -0.43
CA GLU A 44 13.06 15.97 0.11
C GLU A 44 12.46 15.93 1.53
N TRP A 45 11.39 15.15 1.73
CA TRP A 45 10.77 14.94 3.03
C TRP A 45 11.76 14.33 4.02
N GLY A 46 12.51 13.31 3.58
CA GLY A 46 13.53 12.67 4.40
C GLY A 46 14.66 13.62 4.84
N ILE A 47 15.04 14.60 4.02
CA ILE A 47 15.97 15.68 4.42
C ILE A 47 15.31 16.54 5.50
N LYS A 48 14.11 17.05 5.21
CA LYS A 48 13.38 18.00 6.06
C LYS A 48 13.11 17.44 7.46
N GLU A 49 12.69 16.19 7.55
CA GLU A 49 12.33 15.52 8.80
C GLU A 49 13.53 14.80 9.45
N ASN A 50 14.74 14.97 8.92
CA ASN A 50 15.95 14.28 9.39
C ASN A 50 15.80 12.75 9.44
N GLN A 51 15.10 12.19 8.47
CA GLN A 51 14.83 10.76 8.33
C GLN A 51 15.77 10.06 7.35
N LEU A 52 16.56 10.77 6.54
CA LEU A 52 17.48 10.12 5.60
C LEU A 52 18.67 9.44 6.28
N ILE A 53 19.04 8.31 5.70
CA ILE A 53 20.29 7.60 5.93
C ILE A 53 21.28 8.05 4.86
N GLU A 54 22.30 8.78 5.28
CA GLU A 54 23.21 9.50 4.39
C GLU A 54 23.88 8.58 3.36
N GLU A 55 24.36 7.42 3.81
CA GLU A 55 25.18 6.53 2.99
C GLU A 55 24.45 5.98 1.76
N CYS A 56 23.13 5.82 1.84
CA CYS A 56 22.35 5.34 0.70
C CYS A 56 21.73 6.50 -0.11
N ALA A 57 21.42 7.62 0.56
CA ALA A 57 20.71 8.74 -0.03
C ALA A 57 21.59 9.62 -0.90
N GLN A 58 22.92 9.53 -0.76
CA GLN A 58 23.89 10.39 -1.45
C GLN A 58 23.66 10.51 -2.96
N GLN A 59 23.26 9.42 -3.63
CA GLN A 59 23.03 9.39 -5.07
C GLN A 59 21.69 10.01 -5.51
N TYR A 60 20.80 10.30 -4.56
CA TYR A 60 19.45 10.80 -4.80
C TYR A 60 19.27 12.26 -4.41
N LYS A 61 20.19 12.82 -3.62
CA LYS A 61 20.05 14.16 -3.03
C LYS A 61 19.99 15.32 -4.03
N ASP A 62 20.69 15.17 -5.15
CA ASP A 62 20.76 16.20 -6.19
C ASP A 62 19.74 15.95 -7.32
N LEU A 63 18.91 14.90 -7.21
CA LEU A 63 17.88 14.59 -8.19
C LEU A 63 16.63 15.44 -7.95
N THR A 64 15.94 15.75 -9.04
CA THR A 64 14.62 16.38 -9.03
C THR A 64 13.56 15.41 -8.51
N LYS A 65 12.41 15.96 -8.07
CA LYS A 65 11.25 15.14 -7.67
C LYS A 65 10.79 14.20 -8.77
N ASP A 66 10.81 14.65 -10.02
CA ASP A 66 10.40 13.82 -11.17
C ASP A 66 11.37 12.64 -11.39
N GLU A 67 12.68 12.88 -11.29
CA GLU A 67 13.69 11.79 -11.36
C GLU A 67 13.53 10.79 -10.21
N ILE A 68 13.20 11.25 -8.99
CA ILE A 68 12.88 10.37 -7.87
C ILE A 68 11.63 9.54 -8.14
N ALA A 69 10.58 10.17 -8.70
CA ALA A 69 9.35 9.49 -9.07
C ALA A 69 9.59 8.38 -10.10
N GLU A 70 10.35 8.67 -11.16
CA GLU A 70 10.71 7.68 -12.18
C GLU A 70 11.44 6.47 -11.56
N ILE A 71 12.41 6.72 -10.68
CA ILE A 71 13.14 5.66 -9.97
C ILE A 71 12.19 4.85 -9.08
N ALA A 72 11.38 5.50 -8.25
CA ALA A 72 10.50 4.82 -7.30
C ALA A 72 9.43 3.96 -8.00
N LEU A 73 8.84 4.46 -9.10
CA LEU A 73 7.87 3.72 -9.91
C LEU A 73 8.51 2.53 -10.63
N GLU A 74 9.75 2.66 -11.08
CA GLU A 74 10.50 1.55 -11.67
C GLU A 74 10.89 0.50 -10.61
N GLU A 75 11.21 0.91 -9.38
CA GLU A 75 11.37 0.00 -8.24
C GLU A 75 10.06 -0.76 -7.96
N ALA A 76 8.92 -0.06 -7.92
CA ALA A 76 7.60 -0.67 -7.73
C ALA A 76 7.29 -1.74 -8.79
N LYS A 77 7.56 -1.44 -10.07
CA LYS A 77 7.43 -2.40 -11.19
C LYS A 77 8.31 -3.63 -10.99
N LYS A 78 9.59 -3.43 -10.64
CA LYS A 78 10.55 -4.52 -10.43
C LYS A 78 10.18 -5.40 -9.24
N VAL A 79 9.75 -4.80 -8.13
CA VAL A 79 9.30 -5.53 -6.94
C VAL A 79 8.03 -6.30 -7.25
N SER A 80 7.03 -5.67 -7.88
CA SER A 80 5.78 -6.33 -8.27
C SER A 80 6.02 -7.53 -9.21
N LYS A 81 6.97 -7.40 -10.14
CA LYS A 81 7.41 -8.51 -10.99
C LYS A 81 8.08 -9.62 -10.17
N SER A 82 8.88 -9.27 -9.17
CA SER A 82 9.58 -10.22 -8.29
C SER A 82 8.64 -10.94 -7.33
N ILE A 83 7.54 -10.29 -6.95
CA ILE A 83 6.39 -10.91 -6.25
C ILE A 83 5.74 -11.99 -7.14
N GLY A 84 5.78 -11.80 -8.46
CA GLY A 84 5.17 -12.68 -9.46
C GLY A 84 3.83 -12.17 -10.01
N LEU A 85 3.51 -10.89 -9.80
CA LEU A 85 2.31 -10.29 -10.37
C LEU A 85 2.48 -10.11 -11.90
N PRO A 86 1.46 -10.45 -12.71
CA PRO A 86 1.43 -10.07 -14.12
C PRO A 86 1.52 -8.54 -14.27
N ALA A 87 2.22 -8.05 -15.29
CA ALA A 87 2.30 -6.61 -15.54
C ALA A 87 0.93 -5.95 -15.76
N THR A 88 -0.04 -6.69 -16.31
CA THR A 88 -1.44 -6.25 -16.47
C THR A 88 -2.20 -6.07 -15.15
N ASN A 89 -1.62 -6.53 -14.04
CA ASN A 89 -2.22 -6.49 -12.72
C ASN A 89 -1.52 -5.48 -11.79
N VAL A 90 -0.58 -4.70 -12.32
CA VAL A 90 0.16 -3.67 -11.59
C VAL A 90 -0.14 -2.33 -12.22
N HIS A 91 -0.79 -1.45 -11.45
CA HIS A 91 -1.30 -0.18 -11.93
C HIS A 91 -0.60 0.96 -11.20
N LEU A 92 0.02 1.86 -11.96
CA LEU A 92 0.65 3.05 -11.43
C LEU A 92 -0.21 4.24 -11.85
N PHE A 93 -0.74 4.99 -10.88
CA PHE A 93 -1.55 6.17 -11.20
C PHE A 93 -0.73 7.44 -11.34
N GLU A 94 0.51 7.43 -10.84
CA GLU A 94 1.47 8.52 -11.01
C GLU A 94 0.94 9.86 -10.46
N ILE A 95 0.03 9.80 -9.49
CA ILE A 95 -0.42 10.98 -8.76
C ILE A 95 0.75 11.44 -7.89
N HIS A 96 0.94 12.75 -7.80
CA HIS A 96 2.05 13.29 -7.04
C HIS A 96 1.90 12.92 -5.56
N ASP A 97 2.97 12.36 -4.99
CA ASP A 97 3.10 12.15 -3.55
C ASP A 97 2.82 13.44 -2.75
N GLN A 98 2.09 13.29 -1.64
CA GLN A 98 1.52 14.33 -0.78
C GLN A 98 0.35 15.13 -1.38
N ASP A 99 -0.12 14.80 -2.59
CA ASP A 99 -1.21 15.49 -3.29
C ASP A 99 -2.41 14.57 -3.59
N LEU A 100 -2.46 13.36 -3.03
CA LEU A 100 -3.54 12.41 -3.36
C LEU A 100 -4.91 12.91 -2.92
N GLU A 101 -4.98 13.68 -1.84
CA GLU A 101 -6.22 14.29 -1.33
C GLU A 101 -6.90 15.23 -2.33
N ASN A 102 -6.11 15.93 -3.16
CA ASN A 102 -6.61 16.83 -4.20
C ASN A 102 -6.98 16.09 -5.50
N ASN A 103 -6.66 14.80 -5.59
CA ASN A 103 -6.82 13.98 -6.78
C ASN A 103 -7.76 12.78 -6.55
N ILE A 104 -8.61 12.82 -5.52
CA ILE A 104 -9.52 11.72 -5.16
C ILE A 104 -10.44 11.35 -6.33
N GLU A 105 -11.05 12.32 -7.02
CA GLU A 105 -11.97 12.05 -8.15
C GLU A 105 -11.25 11.29 -9.27
N LEU A 106 -10.07 11.78 -9.67
CA LEU A 106 -9.24 11.14 -10.68
C LEU A 106 -8.87 9.71 -10.26
N ALA A 107 -8.41 9.51 -9.03
CA ALA A 107 -8.02 8.21 -8.53
C ALA A 107 -9.21 7.23 -8.45
N VAL A 108 -10.40 7.71 -8.08
CA VAL A 108 -11.64 6.91 -8.10
C VAL A 108 -11.97 6.48 -9.53
N ASP A 109 -11.91 7.40 -10.49
CA ASP A 109 -12.18 7.11 -11.90
C ASP A 109 -11.23 6.07 -12.49
N LEU A 110 -9.92 6.23 -12.26
CA LEU A 110 -8.90 5.27 -12.69
C LEU A 110 -9.10 3.89 -12.03
N SER A 111 -9.45 3.86 -10.74
CA SER A 111 -9.65 2.62 -9.99
C SER A 111 -10.81 1.78 -10.52
N LYS A 112 -11.84 2.40 -11.11
CA LYS A 112 -13.04 1.69 -11.59
C LYS A 112 -12.74 0.62 -12.63
N GLU A 113 -11.76 0.84 -13.51
CA GLU A 113 -11.41 -0.13 -14.55
C GLU A 113 -10.99 -1.47 -13.93
N PHE A 114 -10.11 -1.39 -12.93
CA PHE A 114 -9.47 -2.55 -12.32
C PHE A 114 -10.28 -3.14 -11.16
N ALA A 115 -11.18 -2.36 -10.57
CA ALA A 115 -11.97 -2.77 -9.41
C ALA A 115 -13.30 -3.47 -9.71
N LYS A 116 -13.77 -3.47 -10.97
CA LYS A 116 -15.01 -4.17 -11.37
C LYS A 116 -14.99 -5.63 -10.93
N GLY A 117 -16.04 -6.05 -10.24
CA GLY A 117 -16.22 -7.43 -9.76
C GLY A 117 -15.24 -7.85 -8.66
N ALA A 118 -14.55 -6.92 -8.00
CA ALA A 118 -13.67 -7.25 -6.89
C ALA A 118 -14.46 -7.85 -5.73
N HIS A 119 -13.91 -8.90 -5.14
CA HIS A 119 -14.48 -9.56 -3.97
C HIS A 119 -13.88 -9.01 -2.68
N ARG A 120 -12.67 -8.43 -2.78
CA ARG A 120 -11.95 -7.87 -1.65
C ARG A 120 -11.17 -6.64 -2.06
N PHE A 121 -11.26 -5.59 -1.25
CA PHE A 121 -10.33 -4.48 -1.24
C PHE A 121 -9.41 -4.59 -0.03
N VAL A 122 -8.13 -4.30 -0.23
CA VAL A 122 -7.12 -4.24 0.84
C VAL A 122 -6.60 -2.81 0.86
N ILE A 123 -6.85 -2.10 1.95
CA ILE A 123 -6.74 -0.63 1.98
C ILE A 123 -6.04 -0.18 3.27
N PRO A 124 -5.36 0.97 3.27
CA PRO A 124 -4.84 1.54 4.50
C PRO A 124 -5.97 1.98 5.42
N SER A 125 -5.69 2.07 6.72
CA SER A 125 -6.57 2.67 7.71
C SER A 125 -6.58 4.18 7.59
N ASP A 126 -7.76 4.77 7.72
CA ASP A 126 -7.94 6.23 7.82
C ASP A 126 -7.45 6.81 9.16
N ASN A 127 -7.19 5.96 10.18
CA ASN A 127 -6.49 6.37 11.40
C ASN A 127 -4.99 6.47 11.15
N ASN A 128 -4.56 7.40 10.30
CA ASN A 128 -3.17 7.56 9.88
C ASN A 128 -2.77 9.03 9.92
N ASN A 129 -1.51 9.34 10.22
CA ASN A 129 -1.02 10.72 10.23
C ASN A 129 -0.68 11.25 8.83
N HIS A 130 -0.62 10.38 7.82
CA HIS A 130 -0.32 10.73 6.44
C HIS A 130 -1.61 10.92 5.62
N ASN A 131 -1.76 12.07 4.98
CA ASN A 131 -2.94 12.45 4.18
C ASN A 131 -3.21 11.47 3.02
N ASP A 132 -2.17 11.04 2.30
CA ASP A 132 -2.34 10.07 1.20
C ASP A 132 -2.93 8.72 1.66
N HIS A 133 -2.62 8.24 2.88
CA HIS A 133 -3.25 7.02 3.40
C HIS A 133 -4.75 7.23 3.67
N GLN A 134 -5.12 8.39 4.21
CA GLN A 134 -6.53 8.77 4.43
C GLN A 134 -7.28 8.92 3.09
N ALA A 135 -6.65 9.57 2.12
CA ALA A 135 -7.18 9.74 0.77
C ALA A 135 -7.36 8.38 0.08
N ALA A 136 -6.37 7.48 0.15
CA ALA A 136 -6.45 6.13 -0.41
C ALA A 136 -7.60 5.30 0.20
N HIS A 137 -7.82 5.41 1.51
CA HIS A 137 -8.97 4.80 2.18
C HIS A 137 -10.29 5.31 1.59
N THR A 138 -10.40 6.63 1.42
CA THR A 138 -11.56 7.30 0.83
C THR A 138 -11.79 6.89 -0.63
N ILE A 139 -10.72 6.88 -1.44
CA ILE A 139 -10.74 6.49 -2.85
C ILE A 139 -11.27 5.06 -3.00
N ALA A 140 -10.77 4.12 -2.20
CA ALA A 140 -11.21 2.73 -2.29
C ALA A 140 -12.69 2.57 -1.90
N LYS A 141 -13.16 3.22 -0.82
CA LYS A 141 -14.58 3.19 -0.44
C LYS A 141 -15.47 3.78 -1.53
N ARG A 142 -15.12 4.95 -2.06
CA ARG A 142 -15.87 5.61 -3.13
C ARG A 142 -15.90 4.78 -4.40
N THR A 143 -14.77 4.19 -4.79
CA THR A 143 -14.69 3.26 -5.93
C THR A 143 -15.69 2.12 -5.79
N ALA A 144 -15.74 1.48 -4.61
CA ALA A 144 -16.69 0.40 -4.37
C ALA A 144 -18.15 0.88 -4.39
N MET A 145 -18.44 2.06 -3.84
CA MET A 145 -19.77 2.66 -3.85
C MET A 145 -20.26 2.93 -5.27
N GLU A 146 -19.43 3.58 -6.10
CA GLU A 146 -19.79 3.94 -7.47
C GLU A 146 -19.92 2.72 -8.39
N LEU A 147 -19.15 1.67 -8.14
CA LEU A 147 -19.30 0.36 -8.80
C LEU A 147 -20.38 -0.53 -8.19
N GLN A 148 -21.04 -0.11 -7.10
CA GLN A 148 -22.04 -0.88 -6.35
C GLN A 148 -21.56 -2.29 -5.97
N LEU A 149 -20.32 -2.42 -5.47
CA LEU A 149 -19.71 -3.70 -5.12
C LEU A 149 -20.23 -4.25 -3.78
N LYS A 150 -21.53 -4.56 -3.72
CA LYS A 150 -22.25 -4.93 -2.49
C LYS A 150 -21.74 -6.20 -1.78
N ASN A 151 -20.98 -7.03 -2.50
CA ASN A 151 -20.41 -8.28 -1.98
C ASN A 151 -18.91 -8.16 -1.66
N THR A 152 -18.33 -6.96 -1.71
CA THR A 152 -16.92 -6.73 -1.41
C THR A 152 -16.67 -6.63 0.09
N GLU A 153 -15.66 -7.37 0.55
CA GLU A 153 -15.06 -7.20 1.87
C GLU A 153 -13.89 -6.20 1.82
N PHE A 154 -13.67 -5.49 2.93
CA PHE A 154 -12.60 -4.52 3.10
C PHE A 154 -11.64 -5.03 4.15
N TYR A 155 -10.38 -5.18 3.79
CA TYR A 155 -9.29 -5.58 4.66
C TYR A 155 -8.44 -4.34 4.92
N VAL A 156 -8.68 -3.72 6.07
CA VAL A 156 -8.06 -2.46 6.46
C VAL A 156 -6.79 -2.75 7.25
N TYR A 157 -5.62 -2.46 6.69
CA TYR A 157 -4.33 -2.56 7.38
C TYR A 157 -3.94 -1.22 8.00
N ALA A 158 -3.16 -1.24 9.08
CA ALA A 158 -2.67 -0.02 9.73
C ALA A 158 -1.16 0.08 9.57
N LEU A 159 -0.70 1.26 9.11
CA LEU A 159 0.69 1.68 9.08
C LEU A 159 0.83 2.94 9.93
N TYR A 160 2.01 3.13 10.54
CA TYR A 160 2.36 4.20 11.48
C TYR A 160 1.58 4.23 12.80
N ASN A 161 0.26 4.07 12.74
CA ASN A 161 -0.65 4.14 13.87
C ASN A 161 -1.26 2.77 14.20
N VAL A 162 -1.90 2.66 15.36
CA VAL A 162 -2.60 1.44 15.76
C VAL A 162 -3.91 1.28 14.97
N LEU A 163 -4.24 0.03 14.64
CA LEU A 163 -5.53 -0.32 14.05
C LEU A 163 -6.66 -0.05 15.05
N LYS A 164 -7.61 0.80 14.67
CA LYS A 164 -8.79 1.17 15.50
C LYS A 164 -10.07 0.39 15.19
N ALA A 165 -10.02 -0.59 14.29
CA ALA A 165 -11.17 -1.45 14.03
C ALA A 165 -11.71 -2.09 15.33
N PRO A 166 -13.04 -2.25 15.51
CA PRO A 166 -13.60 -2.96 16.65
C PRO A 166 -13.01 -4.36 16.82
N ARG A 167 -12.90 -4.86 18.06
CA ARG A 167 -12.20 -6.13 18.35
C ARG A 167 -12.80 -7.33 17.63
N ASP A 168 -14.12 -7.36 17.47
CA ASP A 168 -14.89 -8.38 16.75
C ASP A 168 -14.70 -8.32 15.23
N HIS A 169 -14.23 -7.17 14.70
CA HIS A 169 -13.86 -6.97 13.30
C HIS A 169 -12.36 -7.19 13.04
N GLN A 170 -11.56 -7.44 14.09
CA GLN A 170 -10.13 -7.66 13.93
C GLN A 170 -9.81 -9.13 13.67
N ILE A 171 -9.11 -9.40 12.56
CA ILE A 171 -8.53 -10.73 12.29
C ILE A 171 -7.00 -10.68 12.32
N LYS A 172 -6.39 -11.85 12.47
CA LYS A 172 -4.94 -12.04 12.28
C LYS A 172 -4.69 -13.08 11.21
N ILE A 173 -3.91 -12.72 10.19
CA ILE A 173 -3.44 -13.66 9.17
C ILE A 173 -2.02 -14.06 9.52
N LYS A 174 -1.79 -15.36 9.72
CA LYS A 174 -0.44 -15.90 9.88
C LYS A 174 0.30 -15.80 8.55
N MET A 175 1.45 -15.13 8.59
CA MET A 175 2.34 -14.88 7.44
C MET A 175 3.80 -15.29 7.71
N ALA A 176 4.01 -16.04 8.81
CA ALA A 176 5.33 -16.43 9.29
C ALA A 176 6.23 -17.12 8.25
N GLU A 177 5.64 -17.86 7.31
CA GLU A 177 6.35 -18.57 6.24
C GLU A 177 6.86 -17.65 5.12
N TYR A 178 6.33 -16.43 5.02
CA TYR A 178 6.67 -15.46 3.95
C TYR A 178 7.71 -14.43 4.38
N ARG A 179 8.15 -14.42 5.64
CA ARG A 179 8.99 -13.33 6.20
C ARG A 179 10.30 -13.11 5.46
N ASP A 180 11.00 -14.19 5.11
CA ASP A 180 12.27 -14.10 4.41
C ASP A 180 12.05 -13.62 2.98
N GLN A 181 11.00 -14.10 2.31
CA GLN A 181 10.62 -13.62 0.99
C GLN A 181 10.28 -12.12 1.01
N LEU A 182 9.50 -11.65 1.99
CA LEU A 182 9.20 -10.23 2.15
C LEU A 182 10.46 -9.40 2.43
N TYR A 183 11.36 -9.91 3.26
CA TYR A 183 12.62 -9.25 3.55
C TYR A 183 13.47 -9.11 2.28
N GLU A 184 13.50 -10.12 1.42
CA GLU A 184 14.21 -10.05 0.15
C GLU A 184 13.52 -9.14 -0.87
N LEU A 185 12.18 -9.16 -0.96
CA LEU A 185 11.41 -8.28 -1.85
C LEU A 185 11.62 -6.79 -1.51
N MET A 186 11.61 -6.46 -0.22
CA MET A 186 11.77 -5.08 0.25
C MET A 186 13.13 -4.46 -0.15
N LYS A 187 14.16 -5.27 -0.42
CA LYS A 187 15.44 -4.78 -0.97
C LYS A 187 15.30 -4.08 -2.32
N GLY A 188 14.21 -4.34 -3.04
CA GLY A 188 13.94 -3.71 -4.33
C GLY A 188 13.54 -2.24 -4.22
N TYR A 189 13.03 -1.80 -3.07
CA TYR A 189 12.69 -0.40 -2.80
C TYR A 189 13.89 0.36 -2.23
N LYS A 190 14.92 0.60 -3.03
CA LYS A 190 16.18 1.19 -2.55
C LYS A 190 16.00 2.63 -2.12
N THR A 191 15.16 3.38 -2.82
CA THR A 191 14.81 4.77 -2.45
C THR A 191 14.16 4.81 -1.07
N GLN A 192 13.16 3.95 -0.83
CA GLN A 192 12.46 3.84 0.46
C GLN A 192 13.36 3.42 1.62
N LEU A 193 14.27 2.49 1.36
CA LEU A 193 15.24 2.03 2.36
C LEU A 193 16.28 3.09 2.77
N CYS A 194 16.21 4.29 2.19
CA CYS A 194 16.92 5.45 2.67
C CYS A 194 16.26 6.22 3.80
N LEU A 195 15.01 5.92 4.14
CA LEU A 195 14.41 6.43 5.37
C LEU A 195 14.75 5.51 6.56
N LYS A 196 15.16 6.12 7.67
CA LYS A 196 15.50 5.43 8.94
C LYS A 196 14.36 4.54 9.41
N ASP A 197 13.15 5.09 9.46
CA ASP A 197 11.97 4.37 9.94
C ASP A 197 11.60 3.20 9.01
N THR A 198 11.66 3.41 7.69
CA THR A 198 11.41 2.35 6.71
C THR A 198 12.44 1.24 6.81
N ARG A 199 13.73 1.58 6.96
CA ARG A 199 14.80 0.58 7.16
C ARG A 199 14.63 -0.19 8.46
N MET A 200 14.28 0.48 9.55
CA MET A 200 13.96 -0.18 10.82
C MET A 200 12.76 -1.12 10.64
N GLY A 201 11.70 -0.67 9.98
CA GLY A 201 10.52 -1.48 9.67
C GLY A 201 10.89 -2.74 8.88
N TRP A 202 11.71 -2.60 7.85
CA TRP A 202 12.20 -3.71 7.02
C TRP A 202 12.92 -4.79 7.85
N GLU A 203 13.78 -4.40 8.80
CA GLU A 203 14.47 -5.34 9.69
C GLU A 203 13.52 -6.19 10.54
N THR A 204 12.33 -5.67 10.85
CA THR A 204 11.31 -6.41 11.62
C THR A 204 10.64 -7.52 10.84
N PHE A 205 10.72 -7.53 9.49
CA PHE A 205 10.05 -8.55 8.66
C PHE A 205 10.41 -9.97 9.07
N LYS A 206 11.70 -10.22 9.38
CA LYS A 206 12.19 -11.54 9.84
C LYS A 206 11.52 -12.04 11.13
N ARG A 207 10.95 -11.14 11.93
CA ARG A 207 10.29 -11.45 13.20
C ARG A 207 8.76 -11.41 13.12
N ARG A 208 8.17 -10.80 12.08
CA ARG A 208 6.74 -10.57 11.93
C ARG A 208 5.96 -11.86 11.71
N ARG A 209 5.17 -12.33 12.69
CA ARG A 209 4.45 -13.62 12.57
C ARG A 209 3.07 -13.50 11.94
N PHE A 210 2.44 -12.34 12.09
CA PHE A 210 1.05 -12.07 11.72
C PHE A 210 0.92 -10.69 11.10
N GLU A 211 -0.03 -10.59 10.18
CA GLU A 211 -0.66 -9.34 9.77
C GLU A 211 -2.01 -9.21 10.46
N ARG A 212 -2.42 -7.98 10.75
CA ARG A 212 -3.69 -7.69 11.41
C ARG A 212 -4.50 -6.78 10.50
N PHE A 213 -5.77 -7.11 10.33
CA PHE A 213 -6.71 -6.32 9.55
C PHE A 213 -7.95 -6.03 10.36
N GLY A 214 -8.56 -4.87 10.11
CA GLY A 214 -9.99 -4.68 10.32
C GLY A 214 -10.71 -5.23 9.10
N VAL A 215 -11.69 -6.11 9.31
CA VAL A 215 -12.47 -6.70 8.22
C VAL A 215 -13.89 -6.22 8.31
N PHE A 216 -14.37 -5.65 7.22
CA PHE A 216 -15.70 -5.07 7.13
C PHE A 216 -16.35 -5.42 5.80
N ASN A 217 -17.66 -5.34 5.72
CA ASN A 217 -18.45 -5.53 4.51
C ASN A 217 -18.82 -4.18 3.90
N TYR A 218 -19.22 -4.19 2.63
CA TYR A 218 -19.73 -3.01 1.92
C TYR A 218 -20.80 -2.23 2.70
N ASN A 219 -21.76 -2.93 3.32
CA ASN A 219 -22.85 -2.28 4.06
C ASN A 219 -22.43 -1.68 5.40
N GLU A 220 -21.16 -1.79 5.79
CA GLU A 220 -20.61 -1.32 7.05
C GLU A 220 -19.80 -0.03 6.91
N MET A 221 -19.62 0.47 5.68
CA MET A 221 -18.99 1.76 5.44
C MET A 221 -19.67 2.88 6.23
N ASN A 222 -18.85 3.73 6.85
CA ASN A 222 -19.25 4.87 7.69
C ASN A 222 -20.03 4.49 8.96
N LYS A 223 -20.02 3.21 9.36
CA LYS A 223 -20.63 2.76 10.62
C LYS A 223 -19.62 2.60 11.74
N PHE A 224 -18.33 2.61 11.43
CA PHE A 224 -17.26 2.40 12.41
C PHE A 224 -16.27 3.55 12.38
N GLU A 225 -15.59 3.77 13.51
CA GLU A 225 -14.52 4.76 13.56
C GLU A 225 -13.41 4.36 12.58
N ASN A 226 -13.11 5.21 11.60
CA ASN A 226 -12.10 4.97 10.55
C ASN A 226 -12.46 3.85 9.56
N PHE A 227 -13.77 3.54 9.39
CA PHE A 227 -14.31 2.72 8.30
C PHE A 227 -15.79 3.01 8.00
#